data_AF-A0A6I3C3N0-F1
#
_entry.id   AF-A0A6I3C3N0-F1
#
_cell.length_a   1.000
_cell.length_b   1.000
_cell.length_c   1.000
_cell.angle_alpha   90.00
_cell.angle_beta   90.00
_cell.angle_gamma   90.00
#
_symmetry.space_group_name_H-M   'P 1'
#
loop_
_entity.id
_entity.type
_entity.pdbx_description
1 polymer ?
#
loop_
_entity_poly.entity_id
_entity_poly.type
_entity_poly.pdbx_seq_one_letter_code
_entity_poly.pdbx_strand_id
1 'polypeptide(L)'
;MIRLDAATVMQQWAVGGLFFLWITTRRREVGIGYGWLLRATFAIFAIGSLVLGVAFDFVAGREIGSAMVVAATLVALVVSVLRRRAGVSGQREVQERRTARVAAMTGIDRDRQVFDKSTSEFPPWLDLVAPLVGVIGLVAAGIDAGDPAALSVARVLVGAAFLGAITDAMLLGHWYLVQPGLPRAPILELVRWNAMVWPFELGVLLWPTGMV
;
A
#
# COMPACT_ATOMS: atom_id res chain seq x y z
N MET A 1 -16.78 -23.26 12.06
CA MET A 1 -16.87 -22.83 10.65
C MET A 1 -16.27 -21.44 10.55
N ILE A 2 -15.30 -21.23 9.67
CA ILE A 2 -14.62 -19.95 9.50
C ILE A 2 -15.63 -18.90 9.01
N ARG A 3 -15.76 -17.79 9.74
CA ARG A 3 -16.66 -16.68 9.40
C ARG A 3 -15.84 -15.49 8.95
N LEU A 4 -16.05 -15.05 7.72
CA LEU A 4 -15.46 -13.83 7.21
C LEU A 4 -16.36 -12.65 7.57
N ASP A 5 -15.78 -11.63 8.20
CA ASP A 5 -16.49 -10.39 8.50
C ASP A 5 -15.94 -9.18 7.73
N ALA A 6 -16.76 -8.14 7.62
CA ALA A 6 -16.43 -6.96 6.83
C ALA A 6 -15.23 -6.19 7.41
N ALA A 7 -15.09 -6.14 8.74
CA ALA A 7 -14.00 -5.43 9.40
C ALA A 7 -12.63 -6.05 9.07
N THR A 8 -12.54 -7.39 9.06
CA THR A 8 -11.33 -8.13 8.68
C THR A 8 -11.03 -7.93 7.19
N VAL A 9 -12.05 -7.95 6.32
CA VAL A 9 -11.88 -7.68 4.89
C VAL A 9 -11.38 -6.26 4.63
N MET A 10 -11.85 -5.26 5.36
CA MET A 10 -11.33 -3.90 5.21
C MET A 10 -9.89 -3.78 5.72
N GLN A 11 -9.55 -4.45 6.82
CA GLN A 11 -8.18 -4.44 7.34
C GLN A 11 -7.21 -5.16 6.40
N GLN A 12 -7.58 -6.32 5.86
CA GLN A 12 -6.72 -7.09 4.95
C GLN A 12 -6.37 -6.25 3.72
N TRP A 13 -7.35 -5.50 3.19
CA TRP A 13 -7.18 -4.64 2.03
C TRP A 13 -6.26 -3.46 2.35
N ALA A 14 -6.45 -2.82 3.50
CA ALA A 14 -5.59 -1.74 3.95
C ALA A 14 -4.14 -2.21 4.17
N VAL A 15 -3.93 -3.29 4.92
CA VAL A 15 -2.61 -3.82 5.24
C VAL A 15 -1.87 -4.27 3.99
N GLY A 16 -2.54 -5.02 3.11
CA GLY A 16 -1.99 -5.43 1.83
C GLY A 16 -1.63 -4.25 0.94
N GLY A 17 -2.57 -3.33 0.75
CA GLY A 17 -2.36 -2.15 -0.08
C GLY A 17 -1.23 -1.26 0.42
N LEU A 18 -1.14 -1.03 1.74
CA LEU A 18 -0.04 -0.25 2.33
C LEU A 18 1.32 -0.94 2.19
N PHE A 19 1.37 -2.28 2.23
CA PHE A 19 2.59 -3.04 1.99
C PHE A 19 3.08 -2.88 0.55
N PHE A 20 2.16 -2.98 -0.42
CA PHE A 20 2.50 -2.82 -1.83
C PHE A 20 2.77 -1.36 -2.22
N LEU A 21 2.16 -0.40 -1.51
CA LEU A 21 2.54 1.01 -1.58
C LEU A 21 4.00 1.20 -1.16
N TRP A 22 4.44 0.59 -0.06
CA TRP A 22 5.83 0.63 0.35
C TRP A 22 6.73 0.02 -0.73
N ILE A 23 6.34 -1.14 -1.29
CA ILE A 23 7.09 -1.79 -2.37
C ILE A 23 7.31 -0.87 -3.58
N THR A 24 6.26 -0.17 -4.01
CA THR A 24 6.30 0.69 -5.20
C THR A 24 7.01 2.01 -4.96
N THR A 25 6.94 2.55 -3.74
CA THR A 25 7.48 3.89 -3.43
C THR A 25 8.85 3.89 -2.75
N ARG A 26 9.33 2.75 -2.24
CA ARG A 26 10.60 2.66 -1.49
C ARG A 26 11.83 3.10 -2.30
N ARG A 27 11.80 2.94 -3.62
CA ARG A 27 12.89 3.36 -4.51
C ARG A 27 12.90 4.86 -4.81
N ARG A 28 11.87 5.60 -4.38
CA ARG A 28 11.72 7.04 -4.68
C ARG A 28 11.78 7.31 -6.20
N GLU A 29 11.00 6.55 -6.97
CA GLU A 29 10.87 6.72 -8.43
C GLU A 29 9.45 7.19 -8.82
N VAL A 30 8.44 6.70 -8.10
CA VAL A 30 7.03 7.07 -8.31
C VAL A 30 6.73 8.39 -7.61
N GLY A 31 5.93 9.27 -8.25
CA GLY A 31 5.68 10.60 -7.75
C GLY A 31 4.94 10.65 -6.40
N ILE A 32 5.12 11.75 -5.66
CA ILE A 32 4.50 11.94 -4.33
C ILE A 32 2.97 11.82 -4.35
N GLY A 33 2.33 12.25 -5.45
CA GLY A 33 0.87 12.22 -5.60
C GLY A 33 0.30 10.80 -5.57
N TYR A 34 0.99 9.84 -6.19
CA TYR A 34 0.63 8.42 -6.12
C TYR A 34 0.63 7.94 -4.68
N GLY A 35 1.71 8.25 -3.95
CA GLY A 35 1.82 7.88 -2.55
C GLY A 35 0.76 8.54 -1.67
N TRP A 36 0.32 9.76 -1.96
CA TRP A 36 -0.78 10.39 -1.23
C TRP A 36 -2.12 9.73 -1.50
N LEU A 37 -2.40 9.43 -2.78
CA LEU A 37 -3.62 8.74 -3.18
C LEU A 37 -3.75 7.41 -2.44
N LEU A 38 -2.74 6.55 -2.51
CA LEU A 38 -2.78 5.23 -1.88
C LEU A 38 -2.86 5.31 -0.35
N ARG A 39 -2.08 6.18 0.30
CA ARG A 39 -2.18 6.37 1.76
C ARG A 39 -3.57 6.83 2.18
N ALA A 40 -4.17 7.79 1.46
CA ALA A 40 -5.49 8.29 1.77
C ALA A 40 -6.56 7.19 1.56
N THR A 41 -6.51 6.49 0.45
CA THR A 41 -7.43 5.38 0.15
C THR A 41 -7.34 4.29 1.20
N PHE A 42 -6.14 3.78 1.50
CA PHE A 42 -5.99 2.69 2.48
C PHE A 42 -6.17 3.15 3.93
N ALA A 43 -5.98 4.44 4.24
CA ALA A 43 -6.41 5.00 5.52
C ALA A 43 -7.94 4.94 5.67
N ILE A 44 -8.70 5.23 4.61
CA ILE A 44 -10.17 5.09 4.62
C ILE A 44 -10.55 3.62 4.86
N PHE A 45 -9.89 2.66 4.21
CA PHE A 45 -10.13 1.24 4.47
C PHE A 45 -9.80 0.85 5.91
N ALA A 46 -8.68 1.31 6.46
CA ALA A 46 -8.29 1.03 7.84
C ALA A 46 -9.26 1.66 8.87
N ILE A 47 -9.73 2.89 8.62
CA ILE A 47 -10.76 3.54 9.44
C ILE A 47 -12.08 2.76 9.33
N GLY A 48 -12.48 2.37 8.12
CA GLY A 48 -13.67 1.56 7.90
C GLY A 48 -13.62 0.23 8.66
N SER A 49 -12.46 -0.44 8.65
CA SER A 49 -12.24 -1.65 9.45
C SER A 49 -12.49 -1.40 10.94
N LEU A 50 -11.87 -0.35 11.52
CA LEU A 50 -12.02 -0.02 12.94
C LEU A 50 -13.47 0.33 13.31
N VAL A 51 -14.14 1.11 12.46
CA VAL A 51 -15.55 1.50 12.67
C VAL A 51 -16.46 0.29 12.63
N LEU A 52 -16.32 -0.58 11.62
CA LEU A 52 -17.12 -1.79 11.50
C LEU A 52 -16.84 -2.77 12.63
N GLY A 53 -15.57 -2.91 13.04
CA GLY A 53 -15.19 -3.82 14.11
C GLY A 53 -15.73 -3.39 15.48
N VAL A 54 -15.74 -2.09 15.76
CA VAL A 54 -16.38 -1.55 16.97
C VAL A 54 -17.91 -1.62 16.91
N ALA A 55 -18.53 -1.48 15.73
CA ALA A 55 -19.98 -1.42 15.59
C ALA A 55 -20.68 -2.80 15.58
N PHE A 56 -19.99 -3.87 15.15
CA PHE A 56 -20.60 -5.18 14.94
C PHE A 56 -19.92 -6.28 15.76
N ASP A 57 -18.91 -6.96 15.22
CA ASP A 57 -18.25 -8.11 15.85
C ASP A 57 -16.89 -7.68 16.43
N PHE A 58 -16.86 -7.21 17.68
CA PHE A 58 -15.64 -6.66 18.28
C PHE A 58 -14.57 -7.72 18.60
N VAL A 59 -13.37 -7.52 18.04
CA VAL A 59 -12.18 -8.35 18.31
C VAL A 59 -11.03 -7.47 18.76
N ALA A 60 -10.69 -7.51 20.05
CA ALA A 60 -9.73 -6.58 20.65
C ALA A 60 -8.38 -6.51 19.91
N GLY A 61 -7.80 -7.65 19.57
CA GLY A 61 -6.52 -7.70 18.85
C GLY A 61 -6.60 -7.09 17.45
N ARG A 62 -7.72 -7.32 16.76
CA ARG A 62 -8.00 -6.73 15.43
C ARG A 62 -8.12 -5.22 15.53
N GLU A 63 -8.95 -4.71 16.44
CA GLU A 63 -9.22 -3.27 16.56
C GLU A 63 -8.00 -2.47 17.00
N ILE A 64 -7.21 -3.00 17.95
CA ILE A 64 -5.94 -2.39 18.33
C ILE A 64 -5.01 -2.34 17.10
N GLY A 65 -4.94 -3.43 16.33
CA GLY A 65 -4.21 -3.48 15.06
C GLY A 65 -4.69 -2.43 14.06
N SER A 66 -6.00 -2.33 13.81
CA SER A 66 -6.60 -1.36 12.88
C SER A 66 -6.34 0.08 13.32
N ALA A 67 -6.48 0.39 14.61
CA ALA A 67 -6.16 1.71 15.15
C ALA A 67 -4.68 2.08 14.96
N MET A 68 -3.75 1.13 15.17
CA MET A 68 -2.32 1.34 14.90
C MET A 68 -2.04 1.56 13.42
N VAL A 69 -2.69 0.80 12.51
CA VAL A 69 -2.59 0.99 11.06
C VAL A 69 -3.06 2.37 10.65
N VAL A 70 -4.19 2.85 11.20
CA VAL A 70 -4.71 4.20 10.96
C VAL A 70 -3.69 5.24 11.41
N ALA A 71 -3.23 5.15 12.66
CA ALA A 71 -2.26 6.11 13.21
C ALA A 71 -0.96 6.16 12.40
N ALA A 72 -0.36 5.01 12.09
CA ALA A 72 0.87 4.92 11.32
C ALA A 72 0.70 5.48 9.89
N THR A 73 -0.40 5.17 9.22
CA THR A 73 -0.69 5.67 7.86
C THR A 73 -0.90 7.18 7.86
N LEU A 74 -1.64 7.72 8.83
CA LEU A 74 -1.85 9.17 8.95
C LEU A 74 -0.55 9.91 9.25
N VAL A 75 0.29 9.37 10.14
CA VAL A 75 1.63 9.94 10.40
C VAL A 75 2.47 9.93 9.13
N ALA A 76 2.51 8.82 8.40
CA ALA A 76 3.24 8.74 7.12
C ALA A 76 2.70 9.76 6.10
N LEU A 77 1.38 9.91 5.99
CA LEU A 77 0.76 10.89 5.10
C LEU A 77 1.12 12.33 5.49
N VAL A 78 1.02 12.68 6.78
CA VAL A 78 1.39 14.01 7.29
C VAL A 78 2.86 14.30 7.02
N VAL A 79 3.77 13.38 7.34
CA VAL A 79 5.21 13.55 7.07
C VAL A 79 5.46 13.74 5.57
N SER A 80 4.76 13.00 4.71
CA SER A 80 4.86 13.14 3.25
C SER A 80 4.38 14.52 2.76
N VAL A 81 3.30 15.05 3.34
CA VAL A 81 2.76 16.39 3.03
C VAL A 81 3.69 17.50 3.53
N LEU A 82 4.28 17.35 4.72
CA LEU A 82 5.26 18.30 5.27
C LEU A 82 6.54 18.34 4.43
N ARG A 83 7.01 17.18 3.96
CA ARG A 83 8.23 17.05 3.12
C ARG A 83 7.96 17.20 1.62
N ARG A 84 6.76 17.64 1.20
CA ARG A 84 6.38 17.72 -0.23
C ARG A 84 7.32 18.56 -1.09
N ARG A 85 7.96 19.59 -0.51
CA ARG A 85 8.92 20.47 -1.20
C ARG A 85 10.21 19.75 -1.60
N ALA A 86 10.54 18.67 -0.90
CA ALA A 86 11.66 17.80 -1.25
C ALA A 86 11.37 16.88 -2.44
N GLY A 87 10.13 16.76 -2.92
CA GLY A 87 9.82 15.91 -4.07
C GLY A 87 10.37 14.48 -3.98
N VAL A 88 10.79 13.95 -5.13
CA VAL A 88 11.28 12.58 -5.32
C VAL A 88 12.51 12.63 -6.21
N SER A 89 13.68 12.21 -5.73
CA SER A 89 14.96 12.23 -6.46
C SER A 89 14.87 11.63 -7.86
N GLY A 90 14.36 10.40 -8.00
CA GLY A 90 14.23 9.75 -9.31
C GLY A 90 13.31 10.49 -10.29
N GLN A 91 12.29 11.19 -9.78
CA GLN A 91 11.39 12.00 -10.60
C GLN A 91 12.03 13.33 -11.03
N ARG A 92 12.84 13.95 -10.16
CA ARG A 92 13.54 15.24 -10.42
C ARG A 92 14.46 15.12 -11.61
N GLU A 93 15.34 14.11 -11.63
CA GLU A 93 16.32 13.93 -12.71
C GLU A 93 15.65 13.70 -14.07
N VAL A 94 14.57 12.93 -14.11
CA VAL A 94 13.84 12.63 -15.35
C VAL A 94 13.14 13.89 -15.87
N GLN A 95 12.51 14.68 -14.99
CA GLN A 95 11.89 15.94 -15.37
C GLN A 95 12.91 16.96 -15.87
N GLU A 96 14.04 17.11 -15.17
CA GLU A 96 15.12 18.02 -15.57
C GLU A 96 15.66 17.70 -16.97
N ARG A 97 15.97 16.43 -17.24
CA ARG A 97 16.44 15.98 -18.58
C ARG A 97 15.41 16.25 -19.67
N ARG A 98 14.12 16.05 -19.39
CA ARG A 98 13.04 16.27 -20.36
C ARG A 98 12.82 17.76 -20.64
N THR A 99 12.75 18.58 -19.59
CA THR A 99 12.59 20.03 -19.73
C THR A 99 13.77 20.63 -20.48
N ALA A 100 15.00 20.19 -20.21
CA ALA A 100 16.18 20.60 -20.97
C ALA A 100 16.07 20.22 -22.46
N ARG A 101 15.62 19.00 -22.77
CA ARG A 101 15.42 18.56 -24.16
C ARG A 101 14.31 19.33 -24.87
N VAL A 102 13.20 19.60 -24.19
CA VAL A 102 12.08 20.38 -24.76
C VAL A 102 12.50 21.82 -24.98
N ALA A 103 13.15 22.46 -24.01
CA ALA A 103 13.68 23.81 -24.15
C ALA A 103 14.67 23.92 -25.32
N ALA A 104 15.54 22.92 -25.50
CA ALA A 104 16.44 22.85 -26.65
C ALA A 104 15.70 22.68 -28.00
N MET A 105 14.53 22.03 -28.01
CA MET A 105 13.73 21.82 -29.23
C MET A 105 12.80 23.00 -29.56
N THR A 106 12.24 23.67 -28.55
CA THR A 106 11.17 24.65 -28.73
C THR A 106 11.59 26.09 -28.41
N GLY A 107 12.73 26.28 -27.76
CA GLY A 107 13.15 27.60 -27.24
C GLY A 107 12.29 28.12 -26.08
N ILE A 108 11.31 27.33 -25.62
CA ILE A 108 10.39 27.72 -24.54
C ILE A 108 10.92 27.15 -23.23
N ASP A 109 11.41 28.02 -22.34
CA ASP A 109 11.73 27.65 -20.96
C ASP A 109 10.41 27.61 -20.16
N ARG A 110 9.90 26.40 -19.90
CA ARG A 110 8.74 26.24 -19.01
C ARG A 110 9.19 26.48 -17.58
N ASP A 111 8.32 27.11 -16.79
CA ASP A 111 8.51 27.28 -15.34
C ASP A 111 8.95 25.96 -14.70
N ARG A 112 10.22 25.94 -14.26
CA ARG A 112 10.81 24.78 -13.61
C ARG A 112 10.14 24.64 -12.26
N GLN A 113 9.61 23.45 -11.98
CA GLN A 113 9.15 23.14 -10.63
C GLN A 113 10.39 23.13 -9.71
N VAL A 114 10.60 24.20 -8.96
CA VAL A 114 11.77 24.36 -8.09
C VAL A 114 11.54 23.51 -6.84
N PHE A 115 12.29 22.42 -6.75
CA PHE A 115 12.31 21.61 -5.54
C PHE A 115 13.35 22.14 -4.55
N ASP A 116 12.99 22.14 -3.28
CA ASP A 116 13.89 22.58 -2.22
C ASP A 116 14.89 21.45 -1.88
N LYS A 117 16.18 21.71 -2.12
CA LYS A 117 17.27 20.77 -1.83
C LYS A 117 17.66 20.74 -0.36
N SER A 118 17.24 21.73 0.43
CA SER A 118 17.51 21.80 1.87
C SER A 118 16.55 20.93 2.69
N THR A 119 15.38 20.63 2.15
CA THR A 119 14.39 19.76 2.79
C THR A 119 14.71 18.29 2.51
N SER A 120 14.73 17.45 3.55
CA SER A 120 14.91 16.00 3.41
C SER A 120 13.70 15.33 2.74
N GLU A 121 13.93 14.32 1.90
CA GLU A 121 12.86 13.53 1.29
C GLU A 121 12.03 12.73 2.32
N PHE A 122 10.85 12.30 1.91
CA PHE A 122 10.03 11.39 2.73
C PHE A 122 10.78 10.06 2.95
N PRO A 123 10.95 9.61 4.21
CA PRO A 123 11.64 8.37 4.51
C PRO A 123 10.72 7.15 4.27
N PRO A 124 11.04 6.26 3.31
CA PRO A 124 10.11 5.18 2.92
C PRO A 124 9.73 4.19 4.00
N TRP A 125 10.61 3.96 4.98
CA TRP A 125 10.35 2.98 6.04
C TRP A 125 9.09 3.30 6.85
N LEU A 126 8.64 4.57 6.88
CA LEU A 126 7.39 4.95 7.52
C LEU A 126 6.17 4.22 6.93
N ASP A 127 6.18 3.94 5.62
CA ASP A 127 5.10 3.20 4.96
C ASP A 127 5.09 1.73 5.33
N LEU A 128 6.21 1.19 5.85
CA LEU A 128 6.31 -0.21 6.28
C LEU A 128 5.75 -0.43 7.70
N VAL A 129 5.68 0.63 8.53
CA VAL A 129 5.21 0.54 9.92
C VAL A 129 3.77 0.04 9.96
N ALA A 130 2.87 0.62 9.16
CA ALA A 130 1.46 0.28 9.16
C ALA A 130 1.20 -1.19 8.76
N PRO A 131 1.78 -1.74 7.67
CA PRO A 131 1.68 -3.16 7.36
C PRO A 131 2.17 -4.09 8.48
N LEU A 132 3.31 -3.79 9.09
CA LEU A 132 3.90 -4.65 10.14
C LEU A 132 3.00 -4.76 11.36
N VAL A 133 2.47 -3.64 11.86
CA VAL A 133 1.52 -3.66 12.99
C VAL A 133 0.16 -4.22 12.58
N GLY A 134 -0.24 -4.01 11.33
CA GLY A 134 -1.48 -4.53 10.78
C GLY A 134 -1.51 -6.05 10.66
N VAL A 135 -0.39 -6.70 10.35
CA VAL A 135 -0.27 -8.17 10.34
C VAL A 135 -0.64 -8.77 11.70
N ILE A 136 -0.29 -8.10 12.81
CA ILE A 136 -0.67 -8.56 14.15
C ILE A 136 -2.20 -8.57 14.31
N GLY A 137 -2.86 -7.51 13.85
CA GLY A 137 -4.33 -7.43 13.85
C GLY A 137 -4.99 -8.47 12.93
N LEU A 138 -4.41 -8.74 11.77
CA LEU A 138 -4.88 -9.78 10.85
C LEU A 138 -4.75 -11.19 11.43
N VAL A 139 -3.65 -11.47 12.14
CA VAL A 139 -3.48 -12.76 12.83
C VAL A 139 -4.53 -12.91 13.93
N ALA A 140 -4.77 -11.87 14.74
CA ALA A 140 -5.81 -11.90 15.75
C ALA A 140 -7.20 -12.13 15.14
N ALA A 141 -7.53 -11.44 14.04
CA ALA A 141 -8.78 -11.62 13.32
C ALA A 141 -8.93 -13.05 12.74
N GLY A 142 -7.86 -13.59 12.16
CA GLY A 142 -7.85 -14.94 11.61
C GLY A 142 -8.07 -16.01 12.69
N ILE A 143 -7.48 -15.83 13.87
CA ILE A 143 -7.70 -16.74 15.01
C ILE A 143 -9.16 -16.69 15.47
N ASP A 144 -9.73 -15.48 15.59
CA ASP A 144 -11.10 -15.28 16.07
C ASP A 144 -12.18 -15.77 15.08
N ALA A 145 -11.90 -15.68 13.77
CA ALA A 145 -12.82 -16.08 12.70
C ALA A 145 -13.23 -17.56 12.75
N GLY A 146 -12.49 -18.42 13.47
CA GLY A 146 -12.90 -19.77 13.84
C GLY A 146 -12.02 -20.89 13.25
N ASP A 147 -12.43 -22.13 13.52
CA ASP A 147 -11.60 -23.30 13.23
C ASP A 147 -11.70 -23.82 11.77
N PRO A 148 -10.60 -24.37 11.22
CA PRO A 148 -9.25 -24.42 11.83
C PRO A 148 -8.53 -23.07 11.79
N ALA A 149 -8.06 -22.59 12.95
CA ALA A 149 -7.46 -21.25 13.09
C ALA A 149 -6.24 -21.03 12.16
N ALA A 150 -5.40 -22.05 11.97
CA ALA A 150 -4.24 -21.97 11.07
C ALA A 150 -4.65 -21.69 9.62
N LEU A 151 -5.70 -22.35 9.13
CA LEU A 151 -6.25 -22.12 7.80
C LEU A 151 -6.87 -20.72 7.69
N SER A 152 -7.60 -20.31 8.70
CA SER A 152 -8.21 -18.98 8.75
C SER A 152 -7.16 -17.87 8.68
N VAL A 153 -6.13 -17.93 9.53
CA VAL A 153 -4.99 -16.98 9.50
C VAL A 153 -4.28 -17.00 8.15
N ALA A 154 -4.03 -18.19 7.59
CA ALA A 154 -3.40 -18.31 6.27
C ALA A 154 -4.22 -17.61 5.19
N ARG A 155 -5.54 -17.81 5.15
CA ARG A 155 -6.45 -17.15 4.20
C ARG A 155 -6.44 -15.63 4.35
N VAL A 156 -6.50 -15.12 5.57
CA VAL A 156 -6.48 -13.67 5.82
C VAL A 156 -5.15 -13.05 5.38
N LEU A 157 -4.01 -13.66 5.71
CA LEU A 157 -2.70 -13.10 5.37
C LEU A 157 -2.39 -13.20 3.87
N VAL A 158 -2.67 -14.34 3.24
CA VAL A 158 -2.46 -14.52 1.80
C VAL A 158 -3.45 -13.66 1.00
N GLY A 159 -4.71 -13.58 1.44
CA GLY A 159 -5.72 -12.70 0.87
C GLY A 159 -5.33 -11.22 0.97
N ALA A 160 -4.78 -10.77 2.10
CA ALA A 160 -4.23 -9.42 2.24
C ALA A 160 -3.13 -9.15 1.20
N ALA A 161 -2.16 -10.07 1.08
CA ALA A 161 -1.08 -9.93 0.11
C ALA A 161 -1.60 -9.92 -1.33
N PHE A 162 -2.51 -10.82 -1.68
CA PHE A 162 -3.04 -10.93 -3.03
C PHE A 162 -3.89 -9.72 -3.43
N LEU A 163 -4.84 -9.33 -2.56
CA LEU A 163 -5.71 -8.18 -2.77
C LEU A 163 -4.92 -6.88 -2.85
N GLY A 164 -3.92 -6.71 -1.98
CA GLY A 164 -2.99 -5.58 -2.03
C GLY A 164 -2.21 -5.53 -3.33
N ALA A 165 -1.58 -6.65 -3.73
CA ALA A 165 -0.77 -6.73 -4.94
C ALA A 165 -1.56 -6.35 -6.20
N ILE A 166 -2.77 -6.89 -6.35
CA ILE A 166 -3.62 -6.61 -7.51
C ILE A 166 -4.09 -5.15 -7.50
N THR A 167 -4.58 -4.66 -6.35
CA THR A 167 -5.09 -3.28 -6.24
C THR A 167 -4.00 -2.28 -6.59
N ASP A 168 -2.80 -2.44 -6.01
CA ASP A 168 -1.66 -1.59 -6.28
C ASP A 168 -1.19 -1.68 -7.74
N ALA A 169 -1.21 -2.88 -8.34
CA ALA A 169 -0.82 -3.05 -9.73
C ALA A 169 -1.78 -2.32 -10.68
N MET A 170 -3.08 -2.38 -10.41
CA MET A 170 -4.10 -1.66 -11.18
C MET A 170 -3.95 -0.14 -11.03
N LEU A 171 -3.79 0.35 -9.79
CA LEU A 171 -3.61 1.78 -9.52
C LEU A 171 -2.32 2.32 -10.12
N LEU A 172 -1.22 1.59 -9.98
CA LEU A 172 0.06 1.95 -10.56
C LEU A 172 -0.03 1.98 -12.09
N GLY A 173 -0.68 0.98 -12.70
CA GLY A 173 -0.90 0.93 -14.14
C GLY A 173 -1.60 2.19 -14.69
N HIS A 174 -2.63 2.69 -13.99
CA HIS A 174 -3.26 3.96 -14.33
C HIS A 174 -2.32 5.14 -14.11
N TRP A 175 -1.50 5.11 -13.06
CA TRP A 175 -0.55 6.18 -12.78
C TRP A 175 0.51 6.36 -13.87
N TYR A 176 0.90 5.28 -14.57
CA TYR A 176 1.79 5.38 -15.75
C TYR A 176 1.21 6.27 -16.86
N LEU A 177 -0.11 6.41 -16.95
CA LEU A 177 -0.76 7.28 -17.93
C LEU A 177 -0.59 8.77 -17.59
N VAL A 178 -0.43 9.09 -16.30
CA VAL A 178 -0.37 10.48 -15.79
C VAL A 178 1.07 10.91 -15.47
N GLN A 179 2.00 9.95 -15.34
CA GLN A 179 3.42 10.23 -15.11
C GLN A 179 4.30 9.70 -16.28
N PRO A 180 4.46 10.50 -17.36
CA PRO A 180 5.33 10.12 -18.46
C PRO A 180 6.78 9.93 -18.02
N GLY A 181 7.43 8.87 -18.51
CA GLY A 181 8.84 8.59 -18.22
C GLY A 181 9.10 7.83 -16.92
N LEU A 182 8.04 7.38 -16.22
CA LEU A 182 8.19 6.46 -15.09
C LEU A 182 8.88 5.16 -15.58
N PRO A 183 9.94 4.68 -14.90
CA PRO A 183 10.63 3.45 -15.30
C PRO A 183 9.70 2.26 -15.19
N ARG A 184 9.94 1.18 -15.94
CA ARG A 184 9.12 -0.05 -15.87
C ARG A 184 9.39 -0.91 -14.63
N ALA A 185 10.42 -0.60 -13.85
CA ALA A 185 10.83 -1.43 -12.72
C ALA A 185 9.73 -1.60 -11.65
N PRO A 186 9.00 -0.54 -11.23
CA PRO A 186 7.92 -0.68 -10.24
C PRO A 186 6.79 -1.62 -10.69
N ILE A 187 6.30 -1.49 -11.94
CA ILE A 187 5.22 -2.37 -12.43
C ILE A 187 5.69 -3.80 -12.63
N LEU A 188 6.91 -4.01 -13.15
CA LEU A 188 7.47 -5.35 -13.30
C LEU A 188 7.69 -6.02 -11.95
N GLU A 189 8.04 -5.26 -10.92
CA GLU A 189 8.15 -5.78 -9.57
C GLU A 189 6.79 -6.22 -9.03
N LEU A 190 5.73 -5.42 -9.18
CA LEU A 190 4.37 -5.82 -8.78
C LEU A 190 3.87 -7.07 -9.53
N VAL A 191 4.14 -7.17 -10.83
CA VAL A 191 3.79 -8.37 -11.62
C VAL A 191 4.48 -9.62 -11.05
N ARG A 192 5.75 -9.52 -10.66
CA ARG A 192 6.48 -10.64 -10.02
C ARG A 192 5.86 -11.02 -8.69
N TRP A 193 5.53 -10.04 -7.84
CA TRP A 193 4.84 -10.29 -6.59
C TRP A 193 3.49 -10.96 -6.80
N ASN A 194 2.69 -10.48 -7.74
CA ASN A 194 1.40 -11.09 -8.06
C ASN A 194 1.55 -12.54 -8.55
N ALA A 195 2.51 -12.79 -9.43
CA ALA A 195 2.83 -14.14 -9.90
C ALA A 195 3.29 -15.07 -8.76
N MET A 196 4.01 -14.53 -7.77
CA MET A 196 4.48 -15.28 -6.61
C MET A 196 3.39 -15.54 -5.59
N VAL A 197 2.47 -14.60 -5.35
CA VAL A 197 1.40 -14.70 -4.35
C VAL A 197 0.24 -15.57 -4.83
N TRP A 198 -0.11 -15.50 -6.11
CA TRP A 198 -1.21 -16.27 -6.72
C TRP A 198 -1.25 -17.78 -6.38
N PRO A 199 -0.14 -18.56 -6.47
CA PRO A 199 -0.20 -19.98 -6.13
C PRO A 199 -0.52 -20.24 -4.65
N PHE A 200 -0.10 -19.34 -3.74
CA PHE A 200 -0.45 -19.45 -2.33
C PHE A 200 -1.93 -19.17 -2.11
N GLU A 201 -2.49 -18.16 -2.81
CA GLU A 201 -3.93 -17.84 -2.74
C GLU A 201 -4.76 -19.04 -3.19
N LEU A 202 -4.39 -19.66 -4.31
CA LEU A 202 -5.02 -20.90 -4.75
C LEU A 202 -4.89 -22.03 -3.71
N GLY A 203 -3.70 -22.19 -3.11
CA GLY A 203 -3.46 -23.21 -2.10
C GLY A 203 -4.39 -23.07 -0.88
N VAL A 204 -4.54 -21.86 -0.34
CA VAL A 204 -5.41 -21.64 0.83
C VAL A 204 -6.91 -21.73 0.51
N LEU A 205 -7.30 -21.43 -0.74
CA LEU A 205 -8.67 -21.63 -1.21
C LEU A 205 -9.02 -23.11 -1.39
N LEU A 206 -8.06 -23.92 -1.88
CA LEU A 206 -8.23 -25.36 -2.04
C LEU A 206 -8.10 -26.14 -0.73
N TRP A 207 -7.54 -25.55 0.33
CA TRP A 207 -7.42 -26.22 1.63
C TRP A 207 -8.81 -26.44 2.26
N PRO A 208 -9.22 -27.70 2.51
CA PRO A 208 -10.52 -28.03 3.11
C PRO A 208 -10.65 -27.53 4.55
N THR A 209 -11.85 -27.04 4.90
CA THR A 209 -12.16 -26.56 6.26
C THR A 209 -12.46 -27.66 7.27
N GLY A 210 -12.58 -28.93 6.83
CA GLY A 210 -13.01 -30.06 7.66
C GLY A 210 -11.99 -31.19 7.80
N MET A 211 -10.75 -31.04 7.30
CA MET A 211 -9.72 -32.07 7.37
C MET A 211 -8.38 -31.49 7.84
N VAL A 212 -8.33 -30.99 9.07
CA VAL A 212 -7.18 -31.05 10.03
C VAL A 212 -7.75 -30.93 11.43
#